data_AF-A0A965I464-F1
#
_entry.id   AF-A0A965I464-F1
#
_cell.length_a   1.000
_cell.length_b   1.000
_cell.length_c   1.000
_cell.angle_alpha   90.00
_cell.angle_beta   90.00
_cell.angle_gamma   90.00
#
_symmetry.space_group_name_H-M   'P 1'
#
loop_
_entity.id
_entity.type
_entity.pdbx_description
1 polymer ?
#
loop_
_entity_poly.entity_id
_entity_poly.type
_entity_poly.pdbx_seq_one_letter_code
_entity_poly.pdbx_strand_id
1 'polypeptide(L)'
;MPLPTEIYKSKPVFYGVGSFVFHNGHRGKLHGDWVGMMGRVNIQGKKLKSFGFSLVRRDEKNQTFITDLEDETSVLEPIFEAMRANGLSFNIDNHTVYFKTDKIES
;
A
#
# COMPACT_ATOMS: atom_id res chain seq x y z
N MET A 1 7.01 6.29 -4.73
CA MET A 1 7.00 6.23 -3.26
C MET A 1 5.56 6.06 -2.82
N PRO A 2 5.25 5.05 -2.00
CA PRO A 2 3.91 4.85 -1.43
C PRO A 2 3.50 6.05 -0.57
N LEU A 3 2.19 6.34 -0.49
CA LEU A 3 1.63 7.42 0.32
C LEU A 3 0.70 6.89 1.42
N PRO A 4 0.47 7.66 2.49
CA PRO A 4 -0.54 7.34 3.49
C PRO A 4 -1.90 7.07 2.87
N THR A 5 -2.69 6.20 3.51
CA THR A 5 -4.09 5.93 3.16
C THR A 5 -4.98 6.59 4.20
N GLU A 6 -6.14 7.07 3.80
CA GLU A 6 -7.19 7.60 4.69
C GLU A 6 -8.45 6.75 4.59
N ILE A 7 -9.31 6.77 5.62
CA ILE A 7 -10.68 6.27 5.53
C ILE A 7 -11.65 7.44 5.42
N TYR A 8 -12.38 7.52 4.31
CA TYR A 8 -13.45 8.48 4.11
C TYR A 8 -14.78 7.77 3.87
N LYS A 9 -15.81 8.08 4.68
CA LYS A 9 -17.13 7.42 4.63
C LYS A 9 -17.03 5.89 4.59
N SER A 10 -16.24 5.33 5.50
CA SER A 10 -15.97 3.88 5.64
C SER A 10 -15.34 3.22 4.39
N LYS A 11 -14.70 4.00 3.51
CA LYS A 11 -14.02 3.51 2.32
C LYS A 11 -12.56 4.00 2.30
N PRO A 12 -11.61 3.19 1.82
CA PRO A 12 -10.23 3.63 1.70
C PRO A 12 -10.08 4.67 0.60
N VAL A 13 -9.27 5.68 0.88
CA VAL A 13 -8.73 6.61 -0.10
C VAL A 13 -7.23 6.36 -0.19
N PHE A 14 -6.80 5.75 -1.28
CA PHE A 14 -5.39 5.50 -1.55
C PHE A 14 -4.82 6.65 -2.38
N TYR A 15 -3.89 7.41 -1.80
CA TYR A 15 -3.24 8.53 -2.48
C TYR A 15 -2.08 8.10 -3.38
N GLY A 16 -1.52 6.91 -3.16
CA GLY A 16 -0.48 6.32 -3.99
C GLY A 16 -0.76 4.86 -4.27
N VAL A 17 -1.34 4.55 -5.43
CA VAL A 17 -1.46 3.17 -5.94
C VAL A 17 -0.70 3.10 -7.25
N GLY A 18 0.18 2.11 -7.39
CA GLY A 18 0.91 1.91 -8.62
C GLY A 18 1.92 0.79 -8.51
N SER A 19 1.85 -0.11 -9.50
CA SER A 19 2.89 -1.08 -9.82
C SER A 19 3.75 -0.63 -11.01
N PHE A 20 3.57 0.60 -11.50
CA PHE A 20 4.29 1.12 -12.66
C PHE A 20 5.71 1.53 -12.27
N VAL A 21 6.66 0.77 -12.79
CA VAL A 21 8.09 1.06 -12.71
C VAL A 21 8.48 1.86 -13.94
N PHE A 22 9.04 3.04 -13.75
CA PHE A 22 9.83 3.69 -14.80
C PHE A 22 11.23 3.06 -14.78
N HIS A 23 11.53 2.21 -15.78
CA HIS A 23 12.85 1.55 -15.91
C HIS A 23 14.00 2.56 -15.82
N ASN A 24 13.77 3.75 -16.38
CA ASN A 24 14.62 4.91 -16.27
C ASN A 24 13.90 5.98 -15.44
N GLY A 25 14.53 6.48 -14.38
CA GLY A 25 14.13 7.73 -13.75
C GLY A 25 14.34 8.92 -14.69
N HIS A 26 13.97 10.12 -14.24
CA HIS A 26 14.27 11.33 -15.01
C HIS A 26 15.74 11.36 -15.44
N ARG A 27 15.99 11.65 -16.71
CA ARG A 27 17.33 11.72 -17.33
C ARG A 27 18.06 10.38 -17.49
N GLY A 28 17.34 9.25 -17.58
CA GLY A 28 17.96 7.96 -17.95
C GLY A 28 18.74 7.28 -16.84
N LYS A 29 18.64 7.75 -15.59
CA LYS A 29 19.28 7.11 -14.44
C LYS A 29 18.44 5.94 -13.95
N LEU A 30 19.07 4.81 -13.68
CA LEU A 30 18.44 3.67 -13.01
C LEU A 30 17.86 4.12 -11.66
N HIS A 31 16.55 3.97 -11.50
CA HIS A 31 15.89 4.14 -10.20
C HIS A 31 15.82 2.76 -9.55
N GLY A 32 16.87 2.39 -8.81
CA GLY A 32 17.01 1.05 -8.20
C GLY A 32 16.09 0.85 -7.00
N ASP A 33 15.94 1.88 -6.16
CA ASP A 33 15.26 1.77 -4.87
C ASP A 33 13.78 2.18 -4.94
N TRP A 34 13.06 1.69 -5.95
CA TRP A 34 11.62 1.96 -6.06
C TRP A 34 10.83 0.97 -5.21
N VAL A 35 9.85 1.50 -4.47
CA VAL A 35 8.78 0.74 -3.81
C VAL A 35 7.44 1.24 -4.33
N GLY A 36 6.61 0.31 -4.78
CA GLY A 36 5.22 0.55 -5.17
C GLY A 36 4.24 0.12 -4.09
N MET A 37 2.98 0.46 -4.30
CA MET A 37 1.87 0.07 -3.45
C MET A 37 0.75 -0.52 -4.30
N MET A 38 0.22 -1.66 -3.86
CA MET A 38 -0.93 -2.32 -4.46
C MET A 38 -2.07 -2.38 -3.45
N GLY A 39 -3.21 -1.78 -3.79
CA GLY A 39 -4.42 -1.90 -2.99
C GLY A 39 -4.89 -3.36 -2.95
N ARG A 40 -5.16 -3.84 -1.74
CA ARG A 40 -5.78 -5.15 -1.50
C ARG A 40 -7.22 -4.89 -1.12
N VAL A 41 -8.16 -5.37 -1.93
CA VAL A 41 -9.59 -5.09 -1.75
C VAL A 41 -10.36 -6.39 -1.92
N ASN A 42 -11.16 -6.75 -0.92
CA ASN A 42 -12.06 -7.90 -0.97
C ASN A 42 -13.50 -7.39 -1.09
N ILE A 43 -14.14 -7.69 -2.23
CA ILE A 43 -15.53 -7.34 -2.49
C ILE A 43 -16.33 -8.63 -2.62
N GLN A 44 -17.38 -8.76 -1.82
CA GLN A 44 -18.33 -9.88 -1.92
C GLN A 44 -19.71 -9.33 -2.24
N GLY A 45 -20.23 -9.69 -3.42
CA GLY A 45 -21.43 -9.07 -3.97
C GLY A 45 -21.22 -7.57 -4.17
N LYS A 46 -22.02 -6.75 -3.47
CA LYS A 46 -21.92 -5.28 -3.50
C LYS A 46 -21.27 -4.68 -2.24
N LYS A 47 -20.70 -5.52 -1.36
CA LYS A 47 -20.14 -5.09 -0.07
C LYS A 47 -18.62 -5.21 -0.09
N LEU A 48 -17.96 -4.12 0.31
CA LEU A 48 -16.56 -4.15 0.69
C LEU A 48 -16.44 -4.97 1.98
N LYS A 49 -15.55 -5.96 2.03
CA LYS A 49 -15.40 -6.86 3.20
C LYS A 49 -14.12 -6.59 3.98
N SER A 50 -13.05 -6.38 3.26
CA SER A 50 -11.77 -5.97 3.82
C SER A 50 -11.00 -5.18 2.78
N PHE A 51 -10.12 -4.33 3.25
CA PHE A 51 -9.21 -3.61 2.39
C PHE A 51 -7.93 -3.26 3.12
N GLY A 52 -6.91 -2.95 2.34
CA GLY A 52 -5.55 -2.85 2.79
C GLY A 52 -4.62 -2.51 1.64
N PHE A 53 -3.32 -2.68 1.86
CA PHE A 53 -2.34 -2.61 0.78
C PHE A 53 -1.18 -3.57 1.05
N SER A 54 -0.55 -4.00 -0.04
CA SER A 54 0.77 -4.63 -0.04
C SER A 54 1.77 -3.68 -0.68
N LEU A 55 3.04 -3.80 -0.30
CA LEU A 55 4.12 -3.18 -1.03
C LEU A 55 4.60 -4.10 -2.16
N VAL A 56 5.14 -3.48 -3.20
CA VAL A 56 5.69 -4.20 -4.33
C VAL A 56 7.08 -3.69 -4.69
N ARG A 57 7.94 -4.62 -5.08
CA ARG A 57 9.27 -4.38 -5.64
C ARG A 57 9.32 -4.90 -7.07
N ARG A 58 10.47 -4.67 -7.72
CA ARG A 58 10.77 -5.26 -9.02
C ARG A 58 12.04 -6.07 -8.94
N ASP A 59 12.13 -7.12 -9.74
CA ASP A 59 13.38 -7.85 -9.94
C ASP A 59 14.22 -7.20 -11.06
N GLU A 60 15.40 -7.77 -11.30
CA GLU A 60 16.32 -7.34 -12.38
C GLU A 60 15.72 -7.53 -13.78
N LYS A 61 14.71 -8.40 -13.92
CA LYS A 61 13.98 -8.66 -15.17
C LYS A 61 12.78 -7.71 -15.34
N ASN A 62 12.59 -6.74 -14.44
CA ASN A 62 11.46 -5.81 -14.38
C ASN A 62 10.10 -6.48 -14.11
N GLN A 63 10.08 -7.64 -13.46
CA GLN A 63 8.86 -8.27 -12.97
C GLN A 63 8.49 -7.65 -11.62
N THR A 64 7.24 -7.23 -11.47
CA THR A 64 6.73 -6.71 -10.19
C THR A 64 6.29 -7.85 -9.29
N PHE A 65 6.76 -7.87 -8.04
CA PHE A 65 6.38 -8.86 -7.05
C PHE A 65 5.98 -8.19 -5.72
N ILE A 66 5.15 -8.89 -4.93
CA ILE A 66 4.79 -8.47 -3.58
C ILE A 66 5.99 -8.73 -2.68
N THR A 67 6.43 -7.70 -1.96
CA THR A 67 7.58 -7.79 -1.04
C THR A 67 7.11 -7.92 0.39
N ASP A 68 7.98 -8.44 1.24
CA ASP A 68 7.74 -8.58 2.66
C ASP A 68 7.79 -7.19 3.30
N LEU A 69 6.87 -6.92 4.21
CA LEU A 69 6.77 -5.60 4.83
C LEU A 69 7.94 -5.32 5.78
N GLU A 70 8.56 -6.36 6.33
CA GLU A 70 9.76 -6.22 7.17
C GLU A 70 10.95 -5.61 6.42
N ASP A 71 11.12 -5.97 5.15
CA ASP A 71 12.17 -5.44 4.26
C ASP A 71 11.97 -3.95 3.92
N GLU A 72 10.77 -3.42 4.12
CA GLU A 72 10.37 -2.07 3.73
C GLU A 72 10.04 -1.14 4.90
N THR A 73 10.53 -1.48 6.10
CA THR A 73 10.24 -0.73 7.33
C THR A 73 10.54 0.76 7.20
N SER A 74 11.64 1.15 6.53
CA SER A 74 12.01 2.55 6.34
C SER A 74 11.02 3.33 5.46
N VAL A 75 10.33 2.65 4.54
CA VAL A 75 9.26 3.22 3.72
C VAL A 75 7.93 3.25 4.48
N LEU A 76 7.67 2.23 5.31
CA LEU A 76 6.42 2.07 6.04
C LEU A 76 6.29 2.96 7.27
N GLU A 77 7.36 3.20 8.03
CA GLU A 77 7.26 3.94 9.30
C GLU A 77 6.67 5.36 9.13
N PRO A 78 7.12 6.19 8.17
CA PRO A 78 6.50 7.51 7.95
C PRO A 78 5.04 7.43 7.52
N ILE A 79 4.69 6.38 6.76
CA ILE A 79 3.32 6.11 6.31
C ILE A 79 2.44 5.72 7.49
N PHE A 80 2.93 4.84 8.36
CA PHE A 80 2.25 4.39 9.55
C PHE A 80 2.07 5.52 10.56
N GLU A 81 3.09 6.37 10.76
CA GLU A 81 2.99 7.57 11.58
C GLU A 81 1.87 8.48 11.08
N ALA A 82 1.86 8.79 9.78
CA ALA A 82 0.82 9.63 9.18
C ALA A 82 -0.59 9.00 9.26
N MET A 83 -0.71 7.70 9.04
CA MET A 83 -1.99 6.98 9.19
C MET A 83 -2.50 7.05 10.63
N ARG A 84 -1.63 6.76 11.62
CA ARG A 84 -2.00 6.81 13.05
C ARG A 84 -2.35 8.23 13.49
N ALA A 85 -1.65 9.25 13.01
CA ALA A 85 -1.94 10.66 13.28
C ALA A 85 -3.34 11.07 12.77
N ASN A 86 -3.84 10.42 11.71
CA ASN A 86 -5.20 10.59 11.19
C ASN A 86 -6.22 9.63 11.82
N GLY A 87 -5.85 8.93 12.91
CA GLY A 87 -6.74 8.05 13.67
C GLY A 87 -6.96 6.66 13.04
N LEU A 88 -6.20 6.28 12.00
CA LEU A 88 -6.33 4.97 11.40
C LEU A 88 -5.71 3.88 12.29
N SER A 89 -6.47 2.80 12.47
CA SER A 89 -6.00 1.56 13.07
C SER A 89 -5.88 0.47 12.00
N PHE A 90 -4.81 -0.32 12.05
CA PHE A 90 -4.55 -1.38 11.09
C PHE A 90 -3.87 -2.58 11.76
N ASN A 91 -3.97 -3.73 11.10
CA ASN A 91 -3.22 -4.94 11.38
C ASN A 91 -2.21 -5.17 10.25
N ILE A 92 -1.17 -5.93 10.54
CA ILE A 92 -0.12 -6.26 9.58
C ILE A 92 0.04 -7.78 9.59
N ASP A 93 0.09 -8.38 8.40
CA ASP A 93 0.70 -9.70 8.20
C ASP A 93 2.02 -9.55 7.42
N ASN A 94 2.65 -10.65 7.00
CA ASN A 94 3.95 -10.60 6.34
C ASN A 94 3.98 -9.69 5.09
N HIS A 95 2.87 -9.55 4.36
CA HIS A 95 2.84 -8.87 3.06
C HIS A 95 1.78 -7.77 2.96
N THR A 96 0.86 -7.67 3.91
CA THR A 96 -0.34 -6.85 3.79
C THR A 96 -0.65 -6.10 5.08
N VAL A 97 -0.90 -4.81 4.91
CA VAL A 97 -1.51 -3.95 5.92
C VAL A 97 -3.01 -3.98 5.72
N TYR A 98 -3.77 -4.42 6.72
CA TYR A 98 -5.24 -4.45 6.70
C TYR A 98 -5.81 -3.37 7.61
N PHE A 99 -6.69 -2.54 7.09
CA PHE A 99 -7.33 -1.50 7.90
C PHE A 99 -8.47 -2.10 8.74
N LYS A 100 -8.54 -1.69 10.00
CA LYS A 100 -9.67 -2.01 10.88
C LYS A 100 -10.80 -1.05 10.54
N THR A 101 -12.01 -1.58 10.35
CA THR A 101 -13.22 -0.76 10.23
C THR A 101 -14.19 -1.11 11.34
N ASP A 102 -14.57 -0.13 12.14
CA ASP A 102 -15.50 -0.35 13.25
C ASP A 102 -16.95 -0.59 12.81
N LYS A 103 -17.27 -0.41 11.52
CA LYS A 103 -18.50 -0.82 10.83
C LYS A 103 -18.36 -0.53 9.34
N ILE A 104 -18.28 -1.57 8.50
CA ILE A 104 -18.67 -1.42 7.10
C ILE A 104 -20.19 -1.49 7.11
N GLU A 105 -20.85 -0.34 7.02
CA GLU A 105 -22.32 -0.26 7.04
C GLU A 105 -22.93 -1.22 6.01
N SER A 106 -23.94 -1.95 6.49
CA SER A 106 -24.64 -3.05 5.83
C SER A 106 -25.65 -2.56 4.81
#